data_AF-A0A1T5GP31-F1
#
_entry.id   AF-A0A1T5GP31-F1
#
_cell.length_a   1.000
_cell.length_b   1.000
_cell.length_c   1.000
_cell.angle_alpha   90.00
_cell.angle_beta   90.00
_cell.angle_gamma   90.00
#
_symmetry.space_group_name_H-M   'P 1'
#
loop_
_entity.id
_entity.type
_entity.pdbx_description
1 polymer ?
#
loop_
_entity_poly.entity_id
_entity_poly.type
_entity_poly.pdbx_seq_one_letter_code
_entity_poly.pdbx_strand_id
1 'polypeptide(L)'
;MRNFISGSLFIIFTLLLTGCVGVEKENEKSISNTKLTIEPYKMSEKEELLISKTGVEQIAFFKLEGNLKEDDDLQFTVEVYENGKLKEESLSTSNEPQTKFEDCIVSFGINNINDKDHSLQLISGIPSGFATTNYSNNMTSSSFSKLVSEKVTLEKNKPIYLAAWVGTTKDKLRFVGSENGELPAGIEEAEFALLYRILWTNNVKK
;
A
#
# COMPACT_ATOMS: atom_id res chain seq x y z
N MET A 1 -54.62 -67.49 -8.68
CA MET A 1 -55.68 -66.48 -8.88
C MET A 1 -55.71 -66.10 -10.36
N ARG A 2 -56.92 -65.84 -10.87
CA ARG A 2 -57.36 -65.99 -12.27
C ARG A 2 -56.92 -64.83 -13.17
N ASN A 3 -56.60 -65.14 -14.43
CA ASN A 3 -56.21 -64.23 -15.52
C ASN A 3 -57.34 -63.26 -15.95
N PHE A 4 -56.96 -62.14 -16.58
CA PHE A 4 -57.19 -61.78 -18.01
C PHE A 4 -57.61 -60.30 -18.31
N ILE A 5 -56.91 -59.71 -19.29
CA ILE A 5 -57.37 -58.85 -20.43
C ILE A 5 -57.38 -57.31 -20.32
N SER A 6 -56.71 -56.71 -21.33
CA SER A 6 -56.86 -55.41 -22.03
C SER A 6 -56.78 -54.11 -21.23
N GLY A 7 -56.14 -53.04 -21.70
CA GLY A 7 -55.74 -52.67 -23.06
C GLY A 7 -56.45 -51.38 -23.49
N SER A 8 -55.69 -50.28 -23.60
CA SER A 8 -56.02 -48.95 -24.17
C SER A 8 -57.04 -48.10 -23.37
N LEU A 9 -56.96 -46.77 -23.25
CA LEU A 9 -56.58 -45.73 -24.22
C LEU A 9 -56.50 -44.35 -23.48
N PHE A 10 -55.44 -43.55 -23.70
CA PHE A 10 -55.42 -42.05 -23.80
C PHE A 10 -55.80 -41.21 -22.52
N ILE A 11 -55.21 -40.06 -22.14
CA ILE A 11 -54.84 -38.80 -22.83
C ILE A 11 -53.84 -37.98 -21.96
N ILE A 12 -52.68 -37.63 -22.54
CA ILE A 12 -52.00 -36.31 -22.65
C ILE A 12 -52.25 -35.24 -21.56
N PHE A 13 -51.16 -34.81 -20.88
CA PHE A 13 -50.79 -33.38 -20.80
C PHE A 13 -49.31 -33.19 -20.41
N THR A 14 -48.39 -33.38 -21.35
CA THR A 14 -47.01 -32.85 -21.22
C THR A 14 -47.04 -31.36 -21.57
N LEU A 15 -47.03 -30.51 -20.54
CA LEU A 15 -46.69 -29.09 -20.68
C LEU A 15 -45.20 -28.99 -21.06
N LEU A 16 -44.95 -28.86 -22.37
CA LEU A 16 -43.69 -28.39 -22.93
C LEU A 16 -43.53 -26.91 -22.53
N LEU A 17 -42.85 -26.66 -21.41
CA LEU A 17 -42.26 -25.37 -21.14
C LEU A 17 -41.09 -25.19 -22.12
N THR A 18 -41.34 -24.43 -23.17
CA THR A 18 -40.33 -23.83 -24.04
C THR A 18 -39.45 -22.90 -23.20
N GLY A 19 -38.39 -23.46 -22.61
CA GLY A 19 -37.28 -22.69 -22.10
C GLY A 19 -36.51 -22.11 -23.28
N CYS A 20 -36.73 -20.82 -23.54
CA CYS A 20 -35.91 -20.02 -24.45
C CYS A 20 -34.43 -20.24 -24.11
N VAL A 21 -33.69 -20.76 -25.08
CA VAL A 21 -32.23 -20.64 -25.16
C VAL A 21 -31.94 -19.16 -25.43
N GLY A 22 -32.06 -18.36 -24.37
CA GLY A 22 -31.37 -17.09 -24.24
C GLY A 22 -30.04 -17.40 -23.58
N VAL A 23 -29.04 -17.70 -24.40
CA VAL A 23 -27.64 -17.60 -23.97
C VAL A 23 -27.45 -16.13 -23.64
N GLU A 24 -27.71 -15.78 -22.38
CA GLU A 24 -27.14 -14.61 -21.75
C GLU A 24 -25.65 -14.77 -21.96
N LYS A 25 -25.14 -14.06 -22.97
CA LYS A 25 -23.75 -13.69 -23.05
C LYS A 25 -23.45 -13.10 -21.69
N GLU A 26 -22.78 -13.88 -20.85
CA GLU A 26 -22.02 -13.37 -19.73
C GLU A 26 -21.35 -12.12 -20.27
N ASN A 27 -21.85 -10.98 -19.80
CA ASN A 27 -21.16 -9.74 -19.96
C ASN A 27 -19.77 -10.03 -19.41
N GLU A 28 -18.80 -10.15 -20.31
CA GLU A 28 -17.42 -9.83 -20.04
C GLU A 28 -17.47 -8.47 -19.33
N LYS A 29 -17.59 -8.51 -18.00
CA LYS A 29 -17.19 -7.40 -17.14
C LYS A 29 -15.79 -7.13 -17.63
N SER A 30 -15.64 -5.99 -18.31
CA SER A 30 -14.35 -5.50 -18.76
C SER A 30 -13.37 -5.81 -17.67
N ILE A 31 -12.37 -6.65 -17.95
CA ILE A 31 -11.24 -6.85 -17.06
C ILE A 31 -10.66 -5.45 -16.93
N SER A 32 -11.06 -4.74 -15.88
CA SER A 32 -10.43 -3.50 -15.46
C SER A 32 -9.00 -3.94 -15.19
N ASN A 33 -8.10 -3.61 -16.11
CA ASN A 33 -6.70 -3.99 -15.98
C ASN A 33 -6.20 -3.38 -14.68
N THR A 34 -6.10 -4.22 -13.64
CA THR A 34 -5.65 -3.86 -12.30
C THR A 34 -4.22 -3.34 -12.44
N LYS A 35 -4.08 -2.01 -12.41
CA LYS A 35 -2.80 -1.33 -12.53
C LYS A 35 -2.77 -0.30 -11.41
N LEU A 36 -1.83 -0.49 -10.49
CA LEU A 36 -1.49 0.48 -9.46
C LEU A 36 -0.15 1.10 -9.81
N THR A 37 -0.07 2.42 -9.69
CA THR A 37 1.18 3.15 -9.87
C THR A 37 1.40 4.10 -8.73
N ILE A 38 2.66 4.31 -8.36
CA ILE A 38 3.04 5.33 -7.41
C ILE A 38 4.18 6.18 -7.98
N GLU A 39 4.13 7.48 -7.73
CA GLU A 39 5.15 8.42 -8.18
C GLU A 39 5.37 9.53 -7.16
N PRO A 40 6.55 10.18 -7.13
CA PRO A 40 6.77 11.33 -6.27
C PRO A 40 5.79 12.45 -6.60
N TYR A 41 5.12 13.01 -5.59
CA TYR A 41 4.25 14.16 -5.77
C TYR A 41 5.08 15.44 -5.82
N LYS A 42 5.01 16.16 -6.94
CA LYS A 42 5.66 17.45 -7.11
C LYS A 42 4.75 18.55 -6.56
N MET A 43 5.09 19.06 -5.37
CA MET A 43 4.41 20.19 -4.77
C MET A 43 4.60 21.47 -5.60
N SER A 44 3.59 22.31 -5.59
CA SER A 44 3.68 23.72 -6.00
C SER A 44 4.36 24.55 -4.90
N GLU A 45 4.89 25.72 -5.27
CA GLU A 45 5.48 26.67 -4.31
C GLU A 45 4.52 27.03 -3.16
N LYS A 46 3.21 27.08 -3.46
CA LYS A 46 2.18 27.36 -2.47
C LYS A 46 2.02 26.21 -1.48
N GLU A 47 2.04 24.96 -1.95
CA GLU A 47 1.97 23.78 -1.08
C GLU A 47 3.23 23.67 -0.21
N GLU A 48 4.42 23.86 -0.80
CA GLU A 48 5.69 23.90 -0.04
C GLU A 48 5.66 24.98 1.05
N LEU A 49 5.15 26.17 0.73
CA LEU A 49 5.01 27.26 1.71
C LEU A 49 4.06 26.86 2.84
N LEU A 50 2.90 26.25 2.54
CA LEU A 50 1.96 25.80 3.57
C LEU A 50 2.57 24.75 4.48
N ILE A 51 3.26 23.75 3.90
CA ILE A 51 3.96 22.70 4.65
C ILE A 51 5.06 23.31 5.54
N SER A 52 5.78 24.34 5.07
CA SER A 52 6.79 25.02 5.89
C SER A 52 6.23 25.68 7.17
N LYS A 53 4.90 25.83 7.29
CA LYS A 53 4.23 26.41 8.47
C LYS A 53 3.66 25.36 9.43
N THR A 54 3.75 24.07 9.11
CA THR A 54 3.24 23.00 9.99
C THR A 54 4.23 22.59 11.07
N GLY A 55 5.51 22.93 10.89
CA GLY A 55 6.60 22.52 11.79
C GLY A 55 7.18 21.14 11.47
N VAL A 56 6.65 20.42 10.46
CA VAL A 56 7.26 19.17 10.00
C VAL A 56 8.62 19.47 9.35
N GLU A 57 9.67 18.82 9.85
CA GLU A 57 11.05 19.11 9.43
C GLU A 57 11.39 18.50 8.07
N GLN A 58 10.96 17.26 7.83
CA GLN A 58 11.19 16.56 6.57
C GLN A 58 9.93 15.80 6.19
N ILE A 59 9.51 15.87 4.92
CA ILE A 59 8.37 15.11 4.44
C ILE A 59 8.49 14.83 2.93
N ALA A 60 8.15 13.62 2.54
CA ALA A 60 7.99 13.22 1.16
C ALA A 60 6.53 12.85 0.89
N PHE A 61 6.01 13.30 -0.25
CA PHE A 61 4.66 13.01 -0.72
C PHE A 61 4.73 12.16 -2.00
N PHE A 62 3.79 11.24 -2.14
CA PHE A 62 3.68 10.35 -3.29
C PHE A 62 2.23 10.28 -3.75
N LYS A 63 2.04 10.28 -5.07
CA LYS A 63 0.75 10.10 -5.71
C LYS A 63 0.54 8.63 -6.01
N LEU A 64 -0.52 8.05 -5.46
CA LEU A 64 -0.98 6.69 -5.73
C LEU A 64 -2.20 6.74 -6.66
N GLU A 65 -2.11 6.02 -7.77
CA GLU A 65 -3.17 5.93 -8.77
C GLU A 65 -3.47 4.49 -9.14
N GLY A 66 -4.75 4.18 -9.35
CA GLY A 66 -5.17 2.94 -9.97
C GLY A 66 -6.33 2.26 -9.25
N ASN A 67 -6.53 0.99 -9.57
CA ASN A 67 -7.60 0.19 -9.02
C ASN A 67 -7.06 -1.16 -8.59
N LEU A 68 -7.61 -1.67 -7.49
CA LEU A 68 -7.45 -3.03 -6.99
C LEU A 68 -8.67 -3.88 -7.32
N LYS A 69 -8.49 -5.19 -7.33
CA LYS A 69 -9.61 -6.14 -7.31
C LYS A 69 -10.25 -6.17 -5.92
N GLU A 70 -11.49 -6.64 -5.83
CA GLU A 70 -12.22 -6.72 -4.55
C GLU A 70 -11.54 -7.65 -3.52
N ASP A 71 -10.77 -8.62 -3.99
CA ASP A 71 -10.02 -9.59 -3.18
C ASP A 71 -8.55 -9.19 -2.94
N ASP A 72 -8.15 -8.02 -3.43
CA ASP A 72 -6.81 -7.47 -3.21
C ASP A 72 -6.82 -6.43 -2.07
N ASP A 73 -5.64 -6.17 -1.52
CA ASP A 73 -5.41 -5.16 -0.50
C ASP A 73 -4.08 -4.42 -0.74
N LEU A 74 -3.97 -3.20 -0.21
CA LEU A 74 -2.76 -2.40 -0.23
C LEU A 74 -2.30 -2.09 1.19
N GLN A 75 -1.20 -2.71 1.58
CA GLN A 75 -0.64 -2.52 2.91
C GLN A 75 0.34 -1.36 2.91
N PHE A 76 0.15 -0.43 3.84
CA PHE A 76 1.11 0.62 4.17
C PHE A 76 1.76 0.24 5.50
N THR A 77 3.09 0.13 5.51
CA THR A 77 3.85 -0.31 6.68
C THR A 77 5.05 0.60 6.88
N VAL A 78 5.41 0.83 8.14
CA VAL A 78 6.72 1.36 8.49
C VAL A 78 7.54 0.21 9.03
N GLU A 79 8.61 -0.14 8.33
CA GLU A 79 9.60 -1.10 8.81
C GLU A 79 10.65 -0.40 9.64
N VAL A 80 10.92 -0.95 10.83
CA VAL A 80 11.96 -0.45 11.74
C VAL A 80 13.15 -1.38 11.66
N TYR A 81 14.32 -0.82 11.35
CA TYR A 81 15.58 -1.54 11.32
C TYR A 81 16.48 -1.07 12.46
N GLU A 82 17.07 -2.03 13.18
CA GLU A 82 18.10 -1.79 14.19
C GLU A 82 19.36 -2.56 13.80
N ASN A 83 20.50 -1.87 13.73
CA ASN A 83 21.79 -2.45 13.33
C ASN A 83 21.68 -3.28 12.03
N GLY A 84 21.01 -2.72 11.03
CA GLY A 84 20.82 -3.34 9.73
C GLY A 84 19.84 -4.50 9.67
N LYS A 85 19.12 -4.81 10.76
CA LYS A 85 18.18 -5.93 10.82
C LYS A 85 16.76 -5.44 11.07
N LEU A 86 15.80 -6.02 10.35
CA LEU A 86 14.39 -5.77 10.58
C LEU A 86 14.03 -6.17 12.01
N LYS A 87 13.48 -5.21 12.76
CA LYS A 87 13.13 -5.36 14.17
C LYS A 87 11.62 -5.44 14.36
N GLU A 88 10.91 -4.55 13.68
CA GLU A 88 9.47 -4.38 13.81
C GLU A 88 8.86 -3.97 12.47
N GLU A 89 7.63 -4.42 12.24
CA GLU A 89 6.78 -3.91 11.18
C GLU A 89 5.56 -3.23 11.82
N SER A 90 5.51 -1.90 11.75
CA SER A 90 4.35 -1.15 12.22
C SER A 90 3.35 -1.00 11.07
N LEU A 91 2.34 -1.86 11.06
CA LEU A 91 1.25 -1.82 10.08
C LEU A 91 0.42 -0.56 10.29
N SER A 92 0.42 0.33 9.29
CA SER A 92 -0.47 1.48 9.19
C SER A 92 -1.55 1.18 8.15
N THR A 93 -2.29 0.09 8.31
CA THR A 93 -3.44 -0.19 7.43
C THR A 93 -4.70 0.42 8.02
N SER A 94 -5.34 1.33 7.28
CA SER A 94 -6.77 1.52 7.45
C SER A 94 -7.45 0.24 6.99
N ASN A 95 -8.26 -0.41 7.85
CA ASN A 95 -9.12 -1.55 7.49
C ASN A 95 -10.24 -1.16 6.50
N GLU A 96 -10.03 -0.14 5.68
CA GLU A 96 -10.98 0.32 4.69
C GLU A 96 -10.64 -0.36 3.36
N PRO A 97 -11.54 -1.20 2.82
CA PRO A 97 -11.35 -1.80 1.50
C PRO A 97 -11.48 -0.71 0.44
N GLN A 98 -10.41 0.04 0.23
CA GLN A 98 -10.31 1.01 -0.85
C GLN A 98 -9.82 0.31 -2.10
N THR A 99 -10.73 0.08 -3.04
CA THR A 99 -10.41 -0.56 -4.32
C THR A 99 -10.04 0.43 -5.42
N LYS A 100 -10.18 1.75 -5.16
CA LYS A 100 -9.90 2.82 -6.13
C LYS A 100 -9.07 3.92 -5.50
N PHE A 101 -8.00 4.29 -6.19
CA PHE A 101 -7.08 5.36 -5.83
C PHE A 101 -7.05 6.36 -6.98
N GLU A 102 -7.82 7.44 -6.85
CA GLU A 102 -7.84 8.57 -7.79
C GLU A 102 -7.28 9.78 -7.06
N ASP A 103 -6.16 10.33 -7.56
CA ASP A 103 -5.43 11.45 -6.94
C ASP A 103 -5.12 11.24 -5.45
N CYS A 104 -4.89 9.99 -5.04
CA CYS A 104 -4.60 9.66 -3.66
C CYS A 104 -3.16 10.08 -3.31
N ILE A 105 -3.00 10.79 -2.20
CA ILE A 105 -1.69 11.22 -1.69
C ILE A 105 -1.35 10.43 -0.43
N VAL A 106 -0.14 9.88 -0.40
CA VAL A 106 0.46 9.26 0.78
C VAL A 106 1.76 9.97 1.12
N SER A 107 2.19 9.91 2.38
CA SER A 107 3.34 10.68 2.83
C SER A 107 4.15 10.01 3.91
N PHE A 108 5.43 10.36 3.97
CA PHE A 108 6.34 9.95 5.04
C PHE A 108 7.05 11.19 5.56
N GLY A 109 6.74 11.56 6.80
CA GLY A 109 7.24 12.76 7.44
C GLY A 109 7.97 12.46 8.73
N ILE A 110 9.00 13.24 9.02
CA ILE A 110 9.79 13.17 10.24
C ILE A 110 9.79 14.55 10.89
N ASN A 111 9.64 14.56 12.20
CA ASN A 111 9.71 15.74 13.03
C ASN A 111 10.54 15.44 14.29
N ASN A 112 10.94 16.50 15.01
CA ASN A 112 11.71 16.43 16.25
C ASN A 112 13.10 15.78 16.10
N ILE A 113 13.75 15.87 14.93
CA ILE A 113 15.05 15.21 14.68
C ILE A 113 16.10 15.64 15.72
N ASN A 114 16.07 16.91 16.14
CA ASN A 114 17.01 17.50 17.10
C ASN A 114 16.37 17.86 18.44
N ASP A 115 15.25 17.22 18.78
CA ASP A 115 14.56 17.51 20.04
C ASP A 115 15.40 17.08 21.25
N LYS A 116 15.38 17.91 22.30
CA LYS A 116 16.19 17.72 23.52
C LYS A 116 15.72 16.50 24.31
N ASP A 117 14.46 16.11 24.13
CA ASP A 117 13.87 14.95 24.78
C ASP A 117 14.19 13.65 24.03
N HIS A 118 15.05 13.70 23.00
CA HIS A 118 15.48 12.54 22.22
C HIS A 118 14.30 11.76 21.63
N SER A 119 13.27 12.48 21.18
CA SER A 119 12.07 11.92 20.57
C SER A 119 12.07 12.19 19.07
N LEU A 120 11.92 11.15 18.25
CA LEU A 120 11.72 11.28 16.81
C LEU A 120 10.27 10.95 16.51
N GLN A 121 9.53 11.91 15.99
CA GLN A 121 8.15 11.70 15.59
C GLN A 121 8.10 11.36 14.11
N LEU A 122 7.58 10.17 13.83
CA LEU A 122 7.19 9.75 12.50
C LEU A 122 5.74 10.14 12.22
N ILE A 123 5.47 10.64 11.02
CA ILE A 123 4.15 10.98 10.49
C ILE A 123 3.95 10.18 9.20
N SER A 124 3.12 9.15 9.26
CA SER A 124 2.81 8.27 8.11
C SER A 124 1.44 8.61 7.55
N GLY A 125 1.41 9.23 6.37
CA GLY A 125 0.18 9.56 5.66
C GLY A 125 -0.27 8.41 4.78
N ILE A 126 -1.50 7.95 4.97
CA ILE A 126 -2.18 6.90 4.23
C ILE A 126 -3.43 7.48 3.57
N PRO A 127 -4.11 6.78 2.65
CA PRO A 127 -5.27 7.31 1.95
C PRO A 127 -6.37 7.88 2.87
N SER A 128 -6.59 7.25 4.02
CA SER A 128 -7.63 7.64 4.98
C SER A 128 -7.21 8.74 5.98
N GLY A 129 -5.97 9.25 5.93
CA GLY A 129 -5.46 10.23 6.89
C GLY A 129 -3.98 10.05 7.21
N PHE A 130 -3.58 10.23 8.46
CA PHE A 130 -2.21 9.96 8.89
C PHE A 130 -2.17 9.38 10.30
N ALA A 131 -1.10 8.64 10.59
CA ALA A 131 -0.76 8.16 11.91
C ALA A 131 0.56 8.80 12.37
N THR A 132 0.70 8.98 13.68
CA THR A 132 1.95 9.45 14.28
C THR A 132 2.50 8.41 15.24
N THR A 133 3.80 8.13 15.13
CA THR A 133 4.50 7.20 16.04
C THR A 133 5.75 7.90 16.56
N ASN A 134 5.98 7.85 17.87
CA ASN A 134 7.18 8.40 18.47
C ASN A 134 8.20 7.27 18.71
N TYR A 135 9.44 7.50 18.28
CA TYR A 135 10.58 6.65 18.53
C TYR A 135 11.56 7.36 19.44
N SER A 136 12.31 6.60 20.25
CA SER A 136 13.49 7.16 20.92
C SER A 136 14.58 7.38 19.87
N ASN A 137 15.22 8.54 19.91
CA ASN A 137 16.26 8.92 18.97
C ASN A 137 17.45 9.56 19.69
N ASN A 138 18.52 8.79 19.78
CA ASN A 138 19.83 9.20 20.27
C ASN A 138 20.85 9.35 19.13
N MET A 139 20.39 9.39 17.87
CA MET A 139 21.26 9.49 16.70
C MET A 139 21.86 10.90 16.64
N THR A 140 23.15 10.98 16.34
CA THR A 140 23.90 12.25 16.24
C THR A 140 23.98 12.75 14.80
N SER A 141 23.72 11.86 13.83
CA SER A 141 23.64 12.18 12.40
C SER A 141 22.49 11.39 11.77
N SER A 142 21.78 12.02 10.84
CA SER A 142 20.67 11.38 10.11
C SER A 142 20.58 11.82 8.65
N SER A 143 19.95 10.99 7.83
CA SER A 143 19.62 11.28 6.44
C SER A 143 18.17 10.90 6.17
N PHE A 144 17.55 11.64 5.26
CA PHE A 144 16.22 11.35 4.75
C PHE A 144 16.27 11.25 3.24
N SER A 145 15.74 10.15 2.72
CA SER A 145 15.86 9.79 1.31
C SER A 145 14.50 9.43 0.75
N LYS A 146 14.19 9.97 -0.43
CA LYS A 146 13.15 9.41 -1.31
C LYS A 146 13.76 8.23 -2.05
N LEU A 147 13.08 7.09 -2.01
CA LEU A 147 13.53 5.83 -2.59
C LEU A 147 12.83 5.52 -3.93
N VAL A 148 11.77 6.25 -4.24
CA VAL A 148 11.15 6.28 -5.57
C VAL A 148 11.44 7.63 -6.19
N SER A 149 12.07 7.63 -7.36
CA SER A 149 12.44 8.85 -8.09
C SER A 149 11.54 9.14 -9.30
N GLU A 150 10.96 8.10 -9.88
CA GLU A 150 10.07 8.15 -11.05
C GLU A 150 8.78 7.35 -10.80
N LYS A 151 7.86 7.37 -11.78
CA LYS A 151 6.62 6.60 -11.70
C LYS A 151 6.91 5.10 -11.80
N VAL A 152 6.54 4.35 -10.77
CA VAL A 152 6.67 2.89 -10.73
C VAL A 152 5.30 2.22 -10.74
N THR A 153 5.21 1.06 -11.39
CA THR A 153 4.02 0.21 -11.36
C THR A 153 4.20 -0.83 -10.26
N LEU A 154 3.21 -0.98 -9.38
CA LEU A 154 3.26 -1.97 -8.31
C LEU A 154 3.04 -3.36 -8.90
N GLU A 155 3.86 -4.31 -8.46
CA GLU A 155 3.69 -5.73 -8.71
C GLU A 155 3.14 -6.38 -7.43
N LYS A 156 2.16 -7.28 -7.60
CA LYS A 156 1.58 -8.00 -6.47
C LYS A 156 2.63 -8.83 -5.74
N ASN A 157 2.62 -8.79 -4.41
CA ASN A 157 3.57 -9.40 -3.48
C ASN A 157 5.02 -8.92 -3.59
N LYS A 158 5.28 -7.80 -4.28
CA LYS A 158 6.59 -7.16 -4.34
C LYS A 158 6.53 -5.83 -3.57
N PRO A 159 7.31 -5.67 -2.50
CA PRO A 159 7.30 -4.42 -1.73
C PRO A 159 7.93 -3.29 -2.55
N ILE A 160 7.39 -2.08 -2.37
CA ILE A 160 8.00 -0.84 -2.83
C ILE A 160 8.24 0.04 -1.61
N TYR A 161 9.47 0.47 -1.44
CA TYR A 161 9.91 1.40 -0.41
C TYR A 161 9.89 2.82 -0.97
N LEU A 162 9.14 3.71 -0.33
CA LEU A 162 8.92 5.07 -0.84
C LEU A 162 9.94 6.07 -0.31
N ALA A 163 10.23 5.97 0.98
CA ALA A 163 11.15 6.86 1.66
C ALA A 163 11.80 6.14 2.84
N ALA A 164 12.96 6.65 3.25
CA ALA A 164 13.67 6.19 4.43
C ALA A 164 14.18 7.37 5.25
N TRP A 165 14.11 7.23 6.57
CA TRP A 165 14.94 7.98 7.50
C TRP A 165 15.97 7.04 8.10
N VAL A 166 17.23 7.45 8.12
CA VAL A 166 18.34 6.64 8.61
C VAL A 166 19.15 7.46 9.59
N GLY A 167 19.44 6.88 10.74
CA GLY A 167 20.21 7.51 11.81
C GLY A 167 21.44 6.69 12.21
N THR A 168 22.47 7.41 12.67
CA THR A 168 23.64 6.82 13.32
C THR A 168 24.18 7.73 14.41
N THR A 169 24.82 7.12 15.40
CA THR A 169 25.65 7.77 16.42
C THR A 169 27.09 8.02 15.96
N LYS A 170 27.48 7.49 14.79
CA LYS A 170 28.83 7.65 14.20
C LYS A 170 28.96 8.97 13.43
N ASP A 171 30.20 9.44 13.27
CA ASP A 171 30.50 10.69 12.53
C ASP A 171 30.25 10.62 11.01
N LYS A 172 29.91 9.44 10.48
CA LYS A 172 29.68 9.23 9.04
C LYS A 172 28.44 8.39 8.84
N LEU A 173 27.51 8.93 8.06
CA LEU A 173 26.36 8.20 7.54
C LEU A 173 26.53 8.06 6.02
N ARG A 174 26.46 6.83 5.51
CA ARG A 174 26.38 6.63 4.06
C ARG A 174 24.98 6.99 3.59
N PHE A 175 24.90 7.62 2.42
CA PHE A 175 23.62 7.86 1.79
C PHE A 175 22.95 6.52 1.46
N VAL A 176 21.69 6.38 1.85
CA VAL A 176 20.85 5.22 1.58
C VAL A 176 19.87 5.64 0.50
N GLY A 177 19.83 4.90 -0.61
CA GLY A 177 19.03 5.24 -1.78
C GLY A 177 18.63 4.02 -2.60
N SER A 178 17.59 4.22 -3.41
CA SER A 178 17.10 3.28 -4.42
C SER A 178 16.56 4.11 -5.59
N GLU A 179 16.57 3.54 -6.79
CA GLU A 179 16.03 4.20 -7.99
C GLU A 179 14.51 3.99 -8.10
N ASN A 180 14.03 2.78 -7.81
CA ASN A 180 12.64 2.35 -8.07
C ASN A 180 11.94 1.73 -6.85
N GLY A 181 12.35 2.11 -5.64
CA GLY A 181 11.77 1.65 -4.39
C GLY A 181 12.11 0.21 -4.01
N GLU A 182 13.24 -0.31 -4.49
CA GLU A 182 13.86 -1.48 -3.90
C GLU A 182 14.33 -1.19 -2.46
N LEU A 183 14.56 -2.25 -1.68
CA LEU A 183 15.21 -2.10 -0.39
C LEU A 183 16.57 -1.44 -0.62
N PRO A 184 16.85 -0.28 -0.01
CA PRO A 184 18.02 0.50 -0.38
C PRO A 184 19.29 -0.17 0.16
N ALA A 185 20.34 -0.19 -0.67
CA ALA A 185 21.65 -0.67 -0.26
C ALA A 185 22.24 0.23 0.85
N GLY A 186 23.03 -0.35 1.75
CA GLY A 186 23.62 0.36 2.88
C GLY A 186 22.72 0.42 4.12
N ILE A 187 21.49 -0.10 4.06
CA ILE A 187 20.62 -0.22 5.24
C ILE A 187 21.25 -1.12 6.31
N GLU A 188 22.04 -2.10 5.89
CA GLU A 188 22.80 -3.00 6.75
C GLU A 188 23.82 -2.28 7.65
N GLU A 189 24.23 -1.06 7.27
CA GLU A 189 25.16 -0.23 8.04
C GLU A 189 24.46 0.75 8.99
N ALA A 190 23.13 0.90 8.85
CA ALA A 190 22.33 1.78 9.69
C ALA A 190 22.20 1.26 11.11
N GLU A 191 22.40 2.13 12.11
CA GLU A 191 22.14 1.78 13.51
C GLU A 191 20.64 1.82 13.80
N PHE A 192 19.94 2.79 13.20
CA PHE A 192 18.49 2.87 13.22
C PHE A 192 17.96 3.35 11.87
N ALA A 193 16.87 2.76 11.39
CA ALA A 193 16.19 3.27 10.21
C ALA A 193 14.69 2.99 10.22
N LEU A 194 13.95 3.86 9.55
CA LEU A 194 12.52 3.78 9.34
C LEU A 194 12.27 3.80 7.83
N LEU A 195 11.65 2.74 7.30
CA LEU A 195 11.36 2.60 5.88
C LEU A 195 9.86 2.57 5.66
N TYR A 196 9.36 3.43 4.77
CA TYR A 196 7.95 3.43 4.39
C TYR A 196 7.70 2.48 3.23
N ARG A 197 7.02 1.37 3.50
CA ARG A 197 6.75 0.28 2.57
C ARG A 197 5.28 0.30 2.13
N ILE A 198 5.07 0.09 0.84
CA ILE A 198 3.79 -0.30 0.26
C ILE A 198 3.89 -1.72 -0.28
N LEU A 199 2.86 -2.53 -0.02
CA LEU A 199 2.75 -3.89 -0.54
C LEU A 199 1.34 -4.16 -1.06
N TRP A 200 1.22 -4.41 -2.37
CA TRP A 200 0.00 -4.97 -2.96
C TRP A 200 -0.05 -6.45 -2.64
N THR A 201 -1.09 -6.90 -1.92
CA THR A 201 -1.27 -8.28 -1.49
C THR A 201 -2.71 -8.76 -1.72
N ASN A 202 -2.99 -10.01 -1.36
CA ASN A 202 -4.37 -10.49 -1.21
C ASN A 202 -4.99 -9.92 0.07
N ASN A 203 -6.28 -9.65 0.03
CA ASN A 203 -7.05 -9.31 1.23
C ASN A 203 -7.08 -10.52 2.17
N VAL A 204 -6.38 -10.42 3.30
CA VAL A 204 -6.48 -11.41 4.37
C VAL A 204 -7.73 -11.09 5.18
N LYS A 205 -8.87 -11.66 4.80
CA LYS A 205 -10.08 -11.62 5.65
C LYS A 205 -9.73 -12.22 7.01
N LYS A 206 -9.62 -11.36 8.03
CA LYS A 206 -9.54 -11.78 9.44
C LYS A 206 -10.92 -12.13 9.95
#